data_AF-A0A1G7Y6K5-F1
#
_entry.id   AF-A0A1G7Y6K5-F1
#
_cell.length_a   1.000
_cell.length_b   1.000
_cell.length_c   1.000
_cell.angle_alpha   90.00
_cell.angle_beta   90.00
_cell.angle_gamma   90.00
#
_symmetry.space_group_name_H-M   'P 1'
#
loop_
_entity.id
_entity.type
_entity.pdbx_description
1 polymer ?
#
loop_
_entity_poly.entity_id
_entity_poly.type
_entity_poly.pdbx_seq_one_letter_code
_entity_poly.pdbx_strand_id
1 'polypeptide(L)' 'MTKADDAPQTNDERIAWVLAHPRMSPWLKAALEGARKCHPVEVQNDLEILNLLLRAYVAEGLGANVRNSNMT' A
#
# COMPACT_ATOMS: atom_id res chain seq x y z
N MET A 1 -32.23 -2.95 -3.77
CA MET A 1 -31.51 -3.87 -2.88
C MET A 1 -30.15 -3.25 -2.59
N THR A 2 -29.80 -3.12 -1.31
CA THR A 2 -28.65 -2.36 -0.79
C THR A 2 -27.28 -2.94 -1.18
N LYS A 3 -26.31 -2.04 -1.39
CA LYS A 3 -24.90 -2.24 -1.79
C LYS A 3 -24.05 -3.01 -0.74
N ALA A 4 -24.37 -4.26 -0.47
CA ALA A 4 -23.65 -5.10 0.51
C ALA A 4 -22.96 -6.33 -0.11
N ASP A 5 -23.35 -6.73 -1.32
CA ASP A 5 -22.85 -7.97 -1.96
C ASP A 5 -21.58 -7.79 -2.81
N ASP A 6 -21.09 -6.56 -2.99
CA ASP A 6 -19.86 -6.27 -3.77
C ASP A 6 -18.57 -6.29 -2.90
N ALA A 7 -18.68 -6.69 -1.62
CA ALA A 7 -17.50 -6.80 -0.76
C ALA A 7 -16.72 -8.07 -1.11
N PRO A 8 -15.40 -7.98 -1.42
CA PRO A 8 -14.62 -9.15 -1.74
C PRO A 8 -14.54 -10.10 -0.52
N GLN A 9 -14.99 -11.34 -0.72
CA GLN A 9 -15.20 -12.37 0.30
C GLN A 9 -13.93 -13.14 0.64
N THR A 10 -12.94 -13.14 -0.25
CA THR A 10 -11.61 -13.74 -0.01
C THR A 10 -10.48 -12.72 -0.13
N ASN A 11 -9.31 -13.02 0.45
CA ASN A 11 -8.12 -12.16 0.30
C ASN A 11 -7.69 -12.02 -1.16
N ASP A 12 -7.85 -13.06 -1.97
CA ASP A 12 -7.55 -13.01 -3.42
C ASP A 12 -8.48 -12.05 -4.16
N GLU A 13 -9.77 -12.02 -3.83
CA GLU A 13 -10.72 -11.07 -4.41
C GLU A 13 -10.41 -9.63 -3.97
N ARG A 14 -9.96 -9.43 -2.73
CA ARG A 14 -9.52 -8.11 -2.24
C ARG A 14 -8.31 -7.62 -3.02
N ILE A 15 -7.31 -8.47 -3.21
CA ILE A 15 -6.12 -8.15 -3.99
C ILE A 15 -6.53 -7.88 -5.45
N ALA A 16 -7.35 -8.74 -6.06
CA ALA A 16 -7.83 -8.56 -7.43
C ALA A 16 -8.56 -7.22 -7.62
N TRP A 17 -9.38 -6.82 -6.64
CA TRP A 17 -10.04 -5.51 -6.64
C TRP A 17 -9.03 -4.35 -6.64
N VAL A 18 -8.00 -4.41 -5.80
CA VAL A 18 -6.95 -3.37 -5.74
C VAL A 18 -6.16 -3.31 -7.06
N LEU A 19 -5.85 -4.45 -7.67
CA LEU A 19 -5.16 -4.52 -8.95
C LEU A 19 -5.98 -3.91 -10.09
N ALA A 20 -7.30 -4.14 -10.09
CA ALA A 20 -8.22 -3.56 -11.07
C ALA A 20 -8.51 -2.07 -10.85
N HIS A 21 -8.27 -1.54 -9.65
CA HIS A 21 -8.66 -0.17 -9.31
C HIS A 21 -7.77 0.89 -10.00
N PRO A 22 -8.32 1.85 -10.77
CA PRO A 22 -7.52 2.78 -11.58
C PRO A 22 -6.77 3.83 -10.77
N ARG A 23 -7.20 4.10 -9.53
CA ARG A 23 -6.61 5.13 -8.67
C ARG A 23 -5.49 4.63 -7.75
N MET A 24 -5.17 3.34 -7.82
CA MET A 24 -4.08 2.76 -7.03
C MET A 24 -2.76 2.94 -7.76
N SER A 25 -1.71 3.26 -7.00
CA SER A 25 -0.40 3.53 -7.58
C SER A 25 0.16 2.28 -8.28
N PRO A 26 0.91 2.44 -9.39
CA PRO A 26 1.58 1.32 -10.03
C PRO A 26 2.50 0.54 -9.09
N TRP A 27 3.14 1.24 -8.15
CA TRP A 27 3.98 0.64 -7.13
C TRP A 27 3.21 -0.32 -6.21
N LEU A 28 2.03 0.10 -5.72
CA LEU A 28 1.21 -0.76 -4.87
C LEU A 28 0.74 -2.02 -5.61
N LYS A 29 0.37 -1.87 -6.89
CA LYS A 29 -0.05 -3.01 -7.72
C LYS A 29 1.09 -4.01 -7.92
N ALA A 30 2.29 -3.52 -8.25
CA ALA A 30 3.46 -4.39 -8.39
C ALA A 30 3.81 -5.12 -7.09
N ALA A 31 3.71 -4.45 -5.93
CA ALA A 31 3.94 -5.07 -4.64
C ALA A 31 2.95 -6.21 -4.36
N LEU A 32 1.67 -6.02 -4.66
CA LEU A 32 0.64 -7.05 -4.50
C LEU A 32 0.83 -8.23 -5.46
N GLU A 33 1.19 -7.97 -6.72
CA GLU A 33 1.51 -9.03 -7.68
C GLU A 33 2.75 -9.84 -7.29
N GLY A 34 3.77 -9.17 -6.72
CA GLY A 34 4.96 -9.81 -6.17
C GLY A 34 4.64 -10.68 -4.96
N ALA A 35 3.88 -10.17 -4.00
CA ALA A 35 3.53 -10.87 -2.77
C ALA A 35 2.82 -12.21 -3.02
N ARG A 36 2.00 -12.31 -4.08
CA ARG A 36 1.33 -13.57 -4.48
C ARG A 36 2.28 -14.71 -4.85
N LYS A 37 3.55 -14.41 -5.11
CA LYS A 37 4.58 -15.38 -5.50
C LYS A 37 5.50 -15.78 -4.34
N CYS A 38 5.34 -15.16 -3.17
CA CYS A 38 6.22 -15.34 -2.01
C CYS A 38 5.54 -16.16 -0.91
N HIS A 39 6.35 -16.66 0.04
CA HIS A 39 5.81 -17.34 1.20
C HIS A 39 5.13 -16.33 2.16
N PRO A 40 3.95 -16.63 2.74
CA PRO A 40 3.22 -15.66 3.57
C PRO A 40 4.00 -15.08 4.75
N VAL A 41 4.87 -15.88 5.38
CA VAL A 41 5.72 -15.41 6.49
C VAL A 41 6.77 -14.41 6.03
N GLU A 42 7.35 -14.62 4.84
CA GLU A 42 8.32 -13.68 4.25
C GLU A 42 7.64 -12.35 3.91
N VAL A 43 6.45 -12.42 3.30
CA VAL A 43 5.63 -11.24 3.00
C VAL A 43 5.29 -10.46 4.26
N GLN A 44 4.92 -11.13 5.36
CA GLN A 44 4.64 -10.45 6.62
C GLN A 44 5.86 -9.70 7.17
N ASN A 45 7.03 -10.35 7.17
CA ASN A 45 8.27 -9.72 7.63
C ASN A 45 8.64 -8.51 6.76
N ASP A 46 8.54 -8.66 5.43
CA ASP A 46 8.83 -7.58 4.48
C ASP A 46 7.87 -6.40 4.66
N LEU A 47 6.59 -6.66 4.94
CA LEU A 47 5.59 -5.61 5.20
C LEU A 47 5.92 -4.82 6.47
N GLU A 48 6.41 -5.46 7.52
CA GLU A 48 6.81 -4.79 8.76
C GLU A 48 8.00 -3.86 8.52
N ILE A 49 9.03 -4.35 7.83
CA ILE A 49 10.21 -3.55 7.44
C ILE A 49 9.79 -2.40 6.53
N LEU A 50 8.99 -2.68 5.51
CA LEU A 50 8.53 -1.68 4.54
C LEU A 50 7.71 -0.58 5.22
N ASN A 51 6.80 -0.94 6.12
CA ASN A 51 6.01 0.03 6.87
C ASN A 51 6.88 0.91 7.77
N LEU A 52 7.91 0.34 8.43
CA LEU A 52 8.86 1.11 9.23
C LEU A 52 9.61 2.13 8.36
N LEU A 53 10.17 1.69 7.23
CA LEU A 53 10.97 2.52 6.33
C LEU A 53 10.14 3.61 5.64
N LEU A 54 8.97 3.28 5.09
CA LEU A 54 8.12 4.25 4.38
C LEU A 54 7.56 5.31 5.31
N ARG A 55 7.23 4.98 6.55
CA ARG A 55 6.80 5.98 7.54
C ARG A 55 7.90 6.98 7.85
N ALA A 56 9.14 6.51 8.03
CA ALA A 56 10.29 7.38 8.24
C ALA A 56 10.53 8.27 7.01
N TYR A 57 10.53 7.69 5.81
CA TYR A 57 10.71 8.41 4.55
C TYR A 57 9.65 9.50 4.33
N VAL A 58 8.38 9.20 4.57
CA VAL A 58 7.29 10.17 4.45
C VAL A 58 7.41 11.27 5.51
N ALA A 59 7.73 10.92 6.76
CA ALA A 59 7.90 11.89 7.83
C ALA A 59 9.05 12.86 7.54
N GLU A 60 10.16 12.37 7.02
CA GLU A 60 11.30 13.19 6.57
C GLU A 60 10.88 14.12 5.42
N GLY A 61 10.25 13.57 4.38
CA GLY A 61 9.80 14.37 3.24
C GLY A 61 8.80 15.46 3.62
N LEU A 62 7.82 15.17 4.48
CA LEU A 62 6.86 16.15 4.97
C LEU A 62 7.51 17.18 5.91
N GLY A 63 8.42 16.75 6.79
CA GLY A 63 9.16 17.64 7.69
C GLY A 63 10.10 18.60 6.94
N ALA A 64 10.74 18.13 5.87
CA ALA A 64 11.54 18.96 4.98
C ALA A 64 10.67 20.00 4.24
N ASN A 65 9.48 19.60 3.79
CA ASN A 65 8.57 20.50 3.07
C ASN A 65 8.01 21.61 3.98
N VAL A 66 7.69 21.31 5.24
CA VAL A 66 7.22 22.31 6.22
C VAL A 66 8.31 23.33 6.56
N ARG A 67 9.58 22.92 6.65
CA ARG A 67 10.71 23.83 6.90
C ARG A 67 10.92 24.80 5.74
N ASN A 68 10.76 24.34 4.50
CA ASN A 68 10.95 25.17 3.31
C ASN A 68 9.81 26.20 3.11
N SER A 69 8.57 25.87 3.50
CA SER A 69 7.42 26.80 3.39
C SER A 69 7.42 27.96 4.39
N ASN A 70 8.17 27.86 5.49
CA ASN A 70 8.23 28.90 6.54
C ASN A 70 9.37 29.92 6.34
N MET A 71 10.08 29.86 5.20
CA MET A 71 11.27 30.66 4.91
C MET A 71 11.06 31.63 3.72
N THR A 72 9.83 31.76 3.23
CA THR A 72 9.37 32.69 2.16
C THR A 72 8.25 33.56 2.68
#